data_AF-A0AAJ0LS76-F1
#
_entry.id   AF-A0AAJ0LS76-F1
#
_cell.length_a   1.000
_cell.length_b   1.000
_cell.length_c   1.000
_cell.angle_alpha   90.00
_cell.angle_beta   90.00
_cell.angle_gamma   90.00
#
_symmetry.space_group_name_H-M   'P 1'
#
loop_
_entity.id
_entity.type
_entity.pdbx_description
1 polymer ?
#
loop_
_entity_poly.entity_id
_entity_poly.type
_entity_poly.pdbx_seq_one_letter_code
_entity_poly.pdbx_strand_id
1 'polypeptide(L)' 'MSKPHEVRAHVTRLVELELARCRSELGPESWATHQEWVTENVVASAKQWLAQQAAEGRL' A
#
# COMPACT_ATOMS: atom_id res chain seq x y z
N MET A 1 -21.78 1.90 5.94
CA MET A 1 -20.52 2.69 5.91
C MET A 1 -20.48 3.39 4.56
N SER A 2 -19.89 4.58 4.44
CA SER A 2 -19.84 5.30 3.16
C SER A 2 -18.72 4.77 2.26
N LYS A 3 -18.95 4.76 0.94
CA LYS A 3 -18.02 4.27 -0.10
C LYS A 3 -16.55 4.68 0.10
N PRO A 4 -16.21 5.92 0.54
CA PRO A 4 -14.81 6.31 0.79
C PRO A 4 -14.14 5.54 1.93
N HIS A 5 -14.88 5.16 2.98
CA HIS A 5 -14.33 4.38 4.09
C HIS A 5 -14.02 2.94 3.67
N GLU A 6 -14.85 2.36 2.80
CA GLU A 6 -14.65 1.01 2.27
C GLU A 6 -13.44 0.96 1.33
N VAL A 7 -13.28 1.96 0.45
CA VAL A 7 -12.10 2.09 -0.42
C VAL A 7 -10.83 2.26 0.42
N ARG A 8 -10.87 3.11 1.45
CA ARG A 8 -9.73 3.29 2.37
C ARG A 8 -9.36 1.98 3.06
N ALA A 9 -10.34 1.28 3.64
CA ALA A 9 -10.10 0.02 4.33
C ALA A 9 -9.53 -1.05 3.38
N HIS A 10 -10.05 -1.12 2.16
CA HIS A 10 -9.56 -2.04 1.14
C HIS A 10 -8.10 -1.75 0.76
N VAL A 11 -7.76 -0.50 0.45
CA VAL A 11 -6.38 -0.14 0.08
C VAL A 11 -5.42 -0.29 1.25
N THR A 12 -5.83 0.03 2.48
CA THR A 12 -5.01 -0.24 3.67
C THR A 12 -4.66 -1.71 3.78
N ARG A 13 -5.64 -2.61 3.57
CA ARG A 13 -5.38 -4.06 3.57
C ARG A 13 -4.40 -4.48 2.47
N LEU A 14 -4.50 -3.90 1.27
CA LEU A 14 -3.56 -4.21 0.18
C LEU A 14 -2.14 -3.76 0.50
N VAL A 15 -1.97 -2.58 1.09
CA VAL A 15 -0.68 -2.09 1.56
C VAL A 15 -0.07 -3.03 2.60
N GLU A 16 -0.87 -3.47 3.59
CA GLU A 16 -0.40 -4.40 4.62
C GLU A 16 0.05 -5.75 4.04
N LEU A 17 -0.70 -6.30 3.07
CA LEU A 17 -0.34 -7.54 2.38
C LEU A 17 0.97 -7.38 1.60
N GLU A 18 1.14 -6.25 0.92
CA GLU A 18 2.36 -5.97 0.16
C GLU A 18 3.58 -5.84 1.09
N LEU A 19 3.45 -5.12 2.20
CA LEU A 19 4.53 -5.00 3.19
C LEU A 19 4.89 -6.35 3.81
N ALA A 20 3.90 -7.19 4.08
CA ALA A 20 4.13 -8.55 4.55
C ALA A 20 4.91 -9.39 3.53
N ARG A 21 4.58 -9.27 2.24
CA ARG A 21 5.32 -9.91 1.15
C ARG A 21 6.76 -9.40 1.08
N CYS A 22 6.97 -8.09 1.03
CA CYS A 22 8.31 -7.50 0.97
C CYS A 22 9.16 -7.94 2.17
N ARG A 23 8.58 -7.96 3.37
CA ARG A 23 9.27 -8.44 4.57
C ARG A 23 9.68 -9.91 4.45
N SER A 24 8.82 -10.76 3.88
CA SER A 24 9.11 -12.18 3.66
C SER A 24 10.21 -12.39 2.61
N GLU A 25 10.24 -11.59 1.55
CA GLU A 25 11.20 -11.72 0.45
C GLU A 25 12.58 -11.15 0.81
N LEU A 26 12.63 -10.02 1.51
CA LEU A 26 13.87 -9.39 1.96
C LEU A 26 14.52 -10.15 3.12
N GLY A 27 13.72 -10.82 3.95
CA GLY A 27 14.18 -11.43 5.19
C GLY A 27 14.44 -10.38 6.29
N PRO A 28 14.69 -10.83 7.53
CA PRO A 28 14.65 -9.96 8.72
C PRO A 28 15.73 -8.88 8.75
N GLU A 29 16.96 -9.20 8.33
CA GLU A 29 18.09 -8.25 8.35
C GLU A 29 17.91 -7.14 7.32
N SER A 30 17.64 -7.51 6.06
CA SER A 30 17.41 -6.54 4.99
C SER A 30 16.14 -5.72 5.24
N TRP A 31 15.08 -6.34 5.79
CA TRP A 31 13.89 -5.62 6.21
C TRP A 31 14.20 -4.56 7.28
N ALA A 32 15.01 -4.89 8.30
CA ALA A 32 15.36 -3.93 9.35
C ALA A 32 16.05 -2.67 8.80
N THR A 33 16.87 -2.81 7.74
CA THR A 33 17.54 -1.70 7.08
C THR A 33 16.63 -0.93 6.13
N HIS A 34 15.74 -1.60 5.40
CA HIS A 34 15.00 -1.00 4.28
C HIS A 34 13.51 -0.78 4.52
N GLN A 35 12.95 -1.21 5.65
CA GLN A 35 11.50 -1.16 5.91
C GLN A 35 10.88 0.22 5.71
N GLU A 36 11.57 1.29 6.09
CA GLU A 36 11.07 2.66 5.96
C GLU A 36 10.94 3.04 4.48
N TRP A 37 12.03 2.88 3.72
CA TRP A 37 12.03 3.11 2.28
C TRP A 37 10.99 2.26 1.53
N VAL A 38 10.88 0.97 1.87
CA VAL A 38 9.87 0.09 1.26
C VAL A 38 8.45 0.59 1.59
N THR A 39 8.20 0.93 2.86
CA THR A 39 6.89 1.42 3.31
C THR A 39 6.48 2.70 2.59
N GLU A 40 7.40 3.65 2.46
CA GLU A 40 7.17 4.89 1.73
C GLU A 40 6.79 4.64 0.27
N ASN A 41 7.53 3.76 -0.42
CA ASN A 41 7.26 3.44 -1.81
C ASN A 41 5.91 2.73 -2.00
N VAL A 42 5.60 1.74 -1.17
CA VAL A 42 4.31 1.03 -1.23
C VAL A 42 3.14 2.00 -1.01
N VAL A 43 3.24 2.88 0.00
CA VAL A 43 2.20 3.88 0.28
C VAL A 43 2.09 4.91 -0.85
N ALA A 44 3.21 5.36 -1.42
CA ALA A 44 3.21 6.27 -2.56
C ALA A 44 2.53 5.66 -3.78
N SER A 45 2.83 4.40 -4.12
CA SER A 45 2.18 3.68 -5.20
C SER A 45 0.68 3.51 -4.96
N ALA A 46 0.26 3.20 -3.73
CA ALA A 46 -1.16 3.10 -3.38
C ALA A 46 -1.91 4.43 -3.58
N LYS A 47 -1.30 5.55 -3.19
CA LYS A 47 -1.85 6.90 -3.43
C LYS A 47 -1.95 7.22 -4.93
N GLN A 48 -0.91 6.90 -5.70
CA GLN A 48 -0.91 7.11 -7.14
C GLN A 48 -2.02 6.29 -7.82
N TRP A 49 -2.19 5.03 -7.43
CA TRP A 49 -3.26 4.19 -7.93
C TRP A 49 -4.64 4.78 -7.61
N LEU A 50 -4.89 5.20 -6.36
CA LEU A 50 -6.15 5.84 -5.97
C LEU A 50 -6.45 7.10 -6.80
N ALA A 51 -5.45 7.95 -7.01
CA ALA A 51 -5.58 9.15 -7.83
C ALA A 51 -5.96 8.79 -9.28
N GLN A 52 -5.34 7.76 -9.84
CA GLN A 52 -5.67 7.24 -11.17
C GLN A 52 -7.10 6.69 -11.24
N GLN A 53 -7.52 5.88 -10.27
CA GLN A 53 -8.89 5.35 -10.24
C GLN A 53 -9.95 6.46 -10.16
N ALA A 54 -9.67 7.53 -9.38
CA ALA A 54 -10.53 8.69 -9.29
C ALA A 54 -10.59 9.48 -10.61
N ALA A 55 -9.44 9.72 -11.25
CA ALA A 55 -9.37 10.39 -12.55
C ALA A 55 -10.13 9.63 -13.66
N GLU A 56 -10.18 8.30 -13.58
CA GLU A 56 -10.91 7.44 -14.51
C GLU A 56 -12.37 7.20 -14.10
N GLY A 57 -12.87 7.85 -13.04
CA GLY A 57 -14.26 7.74 -12.59
C GLY A 57 -14.66 6.39 -11.98
N ARG A 58 -13.67 5.59 -11.54
CA ARG A 58 -13.88 4.26 -10.95
C ARG A 58 -14.07 4.30 -9.43
N LEU A 59 -13.85 5.45 -8.79
CA LEU A 59 -14.08 5.71 -7.36
C LEU A 59 -15.24 6.68 -7.14
#